data_AF-A0A4Y2PAT3-F1
#
_entry.id   AF-A0A4Y2PAT3-F1
#
_cell.length_a   1.000
_cell.length_b   1.000
_cell.length_c   1.000
_cell.angle_alpha   90.00
_cell.angle_beta   90.00
_cell.angle_gamma   90.00
#
_symmetry.space_group_name_H-M   'P 1'
#
loop_
_entity.id
_entity.type
_entity.pdbx_description
1 polymer ?
#
loop_
_entity_poly.entity_id
_entity_poly.type
_entity_poly.pdbx_seq_one_letter_code
_entity_poly.pdbx_strand_id
1 'polypeptide(L)'
;MSFLSAWGRYITYRMITKLSQIQRPFLLNMTGAYRTSPTAALQAITGIMPLDITPEAEAQFVQLKLLKKNLTIKGEEYNYETYEEKAIGWSRHPAEFIDEERVNLEENLGAVGEINIFTDGSKMEQGVGSAFCVFGEQQELITQWQGRLFPKNSIFQAELIALQEAVKYARHHQNKVKIWSDSQSSLKALLNQKYNSQIQSRLSVQHS
;
A
#
# COMPACT_ATOMS: atom_id res chain seq x y z
N MET A 1 11.55 -27.72 5.15
CA MET A 1 10.09 -27.84 5.01
C MET A 1 9.46 -27.02 6.12
N SER A 2 8.77 -25.93 5.80
CA SER A 2 8.10 -25.11 6.81
C SER A 2 6.89 -25.87 7.35
N PHE A 3 6.72 -25.94 8.68
CA PHE A 3 5.65 -26.68 9.34
C PHE A 3 4.22 -26.29 8.88
N LEU A 4 4.05 -25.08 8.32
CA LEU A 4 2.81 -24.62 7.68
C LEU A 4 2.44 -25.38 6.39
N SER A 5 3.42 -25.89 5.63
CA SER A 5 3.17 -26.60 4.36
C SER A 5 2.52 -27.98 4.53
N ALA A 6 2.58 -28.57 5.74
CA ALA A 6 2.02 -29.88 6.02
C ALA A 6 0.50 -29.86 6.25
N TRP A 7 -0.04 -28.77 6.80
CA TRP A 7 -1.46 -28.68 7.16
C TRP A 7 -2.37 -28.31 5.98
N GLY A 8 -1.88 -27.54 4.99
CA GLY A 8 -2.69 -27.11 3.85
C GLY A 8 -3.00 -28.21 2.83
N ARG A 9 -2.20 -29.28 2.76
CA ARG A 9 -2.32 -30.30 1.69
C ARG A 9 -3.28 -31.44 1.98
N TYR A 10 -3.85 -31.52 3.19
CA TYR A 10 -4.74 -32.62 3.60
C TYR A 10 -5.94 -32.13 4.43
N ILE A 11 -6.67 -31.15 3.93
CA ILE A 11 -7.96 -30.77 4.54
C ILE A 11 -9.04 -31.73 4.01
N THR A 12 -9.56 -32.58 4.88
CA THR A 12 -10.66 -33.49 4.54
C THR A 12 -12.00 -32.77 4.58
N TYR A 13 -13.02 -33.28 3.87
CA TYR A 13 -14.38 -32.75 3.91
C TYR A 13 -14.90 -32.56 5.35
N ARG A 14 -14.64 -33.52 6.23
CA ARG A 14 -15.04 -33.47 7.65
C ARG A 14 -14.40 -32.30 8.40
N MET A 15 -13.16 -31.95 8.06
CA MET A 15 -12.47 -30.79 8.64
C MET A 15 -13.06 -29.48 8.13
N ILE A 16 -13.34 -29.38 6.82
CA ILE A 16 -14.02 -28.22 6.22
C ILE A 16 -15.36 -27.96 6.92
N THR A 17 -16.19 -28.99 7.07
CA THR A 17 -17.49 -28.86 7.74
C THR A 17 -17.35 -28.39 9.18
N LYS A 18 -16.38 -28.92 9.93
CA LYS A 18 -16.12 -28.48 11.32
C LYS A 18 -15.65 -27.04 11.38
N LEU A 19 -14.73 -26.63 10.51
CA LEU A 19 -14.24 -25.24 10.45
C LEU A 19 -15.39 -24.27 10.10
N SER A 20 -16.26 -24.64 9.16
CA SER A 20 -17.45 -23.86 8.84
C SER A 20 -18.42 -23.75 10.03
N GLN A 21 -18.63 -24.83 10.77
CA GLN A 21 -19.45 -24.84 11.98
C GLN A 21 -18.87 -23.95 13.09
N ILE A 22 -17.55 -23.90 13.23
CA ILE A 22 -16.87 -23.02 14.20
C ILE A 22 -17.00 -21.56 13.77
N GLN A 23 -16.81 -21.25 12.48
CA GLN A 23 -16.82 -19.87 11.97
C GLN A 23 -18.23 -19.26 11.97
N ARG A 24 -19.25 -20.06 11.65
CA ARG A 24 -20.62 -19.59 11.40
C ARG A 24 -21.25 -18.79 12.56
N PRO A 25 -21.15 -19.21 13.83
CA PRO A 25 -21.69 -18.42 14.96
C PRO A 25 -21.12 -17.00 15.04
N PHE A 26 -19.81 -16.83 14.79
CA PHE A 26 -19.18 -15.51 14.79
C PHE A 26 -19.75 -14.63 13.67
N LEU A 27 -19.89 -15.19 12.47
CA LEU A 27 -20.47 -14.48 11.32
C LEU A 27 -21.92 -14.06 11.56
N LEU A 28 -22.74 -14.92 12.18
CA LEU A 28 -24.11 -14.58 12.56
C LEU A 28 -24.17 -13.47 13.60
N ASN A 29 -23.27 -13.50 14.59
CA ASN A 29 -23.22 -12.46 15.62
C ASN A 29 -22.79 -11.11 15.05
N MET A 30 -21.84 -11.07 14.12
CA MET A 30 -21.40 -9.83 13.48
C MET A 30 -22.45 -9.24 12.54
N THR A 31 -23.20 -10.08 11.83
CA THR A 31 -24.16 -9.63 10.82
C THR A 31 -25.58 -9.45 11.35
N GLY A 32 -25.93 -10.07 12.47
CA GLY A 32 -27.31 -10.13 12.97
C GLY A 32 -28.27 -10.91 12.05
N ALA A 33 -27.74 -11.68 11.08
CA ALA A 33 -28.54 -12.39 10.10
C ALA A 33 -29.31 -13.58 10.70
N TYR A 34 -30.33 -14.05 9.98
CA TYR A 34 -31.11 -15.22 10.39
C TYR A 34 -30.23 -16.47 10.51
N ARG A 35 -30.58 -17.36 11.44
CA ARG A 35 -29.88 -18.66 11.61
C ARG A 35 -29.93 -19.55 10.36
N THR A 36 -30.84 -19.29 9.42
CA THR A 36 -30.97 -19.99 8.13
C THR A 36 -30.14 -19.36 7.02
N SER A 37 -29.54 -18.19 7.23
CA SER A 37 -28.74 -17.50 6.20
C SER A 37 -27.52 -18.34 5.79
N PRO A 38 -27.23 -18.51 4.48
CA PRO A 38 -26.09 -19.30 4.02
C PRO A 38 -24.75 -18.74 4.53
N THR A 39 -23.84 -19.60 5.01
CA THR A 39 -22.52 -19.16 5.52
C THR A 39 -21.71 -18.39 4.47
N ALA A 40 -21.77 -18.82 3.22
CA ALA A 40 -21.09 -18.15 2.10
C ALA A 40 -21.57 -16.70 1.91
N ALA A 41 -22.87 -16.44 2.08
CA ALA A 41 -23.42 -15.09 2.01
C ALA A 41 -22.90 -14.22 3.18
N LEU A 42 -22.82 -14.80 4.39
CA LEU A 42 -22.28 -14.08 5.55
C LEU A 42 -20.79 -13.74 5.38
N GLN A 43 -19.99 -14.66 4.83
CA GLN A 43 -18.58 -14.44 4.50
C GLN A 43 -18.43 -13.31 3.47
N ALA A 44 -19.25 -13.32 2.42
CA ALA A 44 -19.24 -12.27 1.40
C ALA A 44 -19.60 -10.89 1.98
N ILE A 45 -20.63 -10.81 2.84
CA ILE A 45 -21.07 -9.56 3.48
C ILE A 45 -20.03 -9.03 4.46
N THR A 46 -19.41 -9.91 5.25
CA THR A 46 -18.41 -9.51 6.25
C THR A 46 -17.00 -9.31 5.68
N GLY A 47 -16.74 -9.79 4.46
CA GLY A 47 -15.40 -9.84 3.88
C GLY A 47 -14.46 -10.84 4.57
N ILE A 48 -14.99 -11.76 5.37
CA ILE A 48 -14.19 -12.71 6.13
C ILE A 48 -14.00 -14.00 5.32
N MET A 49 -12.74 -14.36 5.13
CA MET A 49 -12.35 -15.57 4.39
C MET A 49 -12.78 -16.86 5.12
N PRO A 50 -13.26 -17.90 4.40
CA PRO A 50 -13.51 -19.22 4.97
C PRO A 50 -12.27 -19.82 5.66
N LEU A 51 -12.46 -20.35 6.87
CA LEU A 51 -11.36 -20.89 7.70
C LEU A 51 -10.62 -22.08 7.07
N ASP A 52 -11.26 -22.80 6.15
CA ASP A 52 -10.64 -23.91 5.41
C ASP A 52 -9.65 -23.45 4.34
N ILE A 53 -9.83 -22.24 3.79
CA ILE A 53 -8.92 -21.68 2.77
C ILE A 53 -7.90 -20.71 3.35
N THR A 54 -8.13 -20.17 4.56
CA THR A 54 -7.20 -19.25 5.24
C THR A 54 -5.78 -19.80 5.39
N PRO A 55 -5.56 -21.05 5.84
CA PRO A 55 -4.21 -21.59 6.03
C PRO A 55 -3.41 -21.66 4.73
N GLU A 56 -4.07 -22.00 3.62
CA GLU A 56 -3.43 -22.03 2.31
C GLU A 56 -3.06 -20.63 1.84
N ALA A 57 -3.98 -19.67 1.97
CA ALA A 57 -3.73 -18.27 1.60
C ALA A 57 -2.58 -17.67 2.43
N GLU A 58 -2.52 -17.94 3.73
CA GLU A 58 -1.43 -17.51 4.60
C GLU A 58 -0.09 -18.16 4.24
N ALA A 59 -0.09 -19.47 3.94
CA ALA A 59 1.11 -20.17 3.50
C ALA A 59 1.66 -19.59 2.19
N GLN A 60 0.78 -19.28 1.24
CA GLN A 60 1.13 -18.63 -0.03
C GLN A 60 1.68 -17.21 0.23
N PHE A 61 1.04 -16.42 1.09
CA PHE A 61 1.52 -15.09 1.45
C PHE A 61 2.92 -15.13 2.09
N VAL A 62 3.16 -16.04 3.04
CA VAL A 62 4.46 -16.25 3.67
C VAL A 62 5.51 -16.67 2.63
N GLN A 63 5.14 -17.55 1.69
CA GLN A 63 6.07 -18.01 0.66
C GLN A 63 6.51 -16.88 -0.27
N LEU A 64 5.59 -16.00 -0.68
CA LEU A 64 5.92 -14.83 -1.49
C LEU A 64 6.72 -13.79 -0.69
N LYS A 65 6.20 -13.35 0.46
CA LYS A 65 6.73 -12.19 1.18
C LYS A 65 7.97 -12.48 2.04
N LEU A 66 8.01 -13.64 2.70
CA LEU A 66 9.08 -13.96 3.65
C LEU A 66 10.12 -14.89 3.04
N LEU A 67 9.68 -15.90 2.28
CA LEU A 67 10.60 -16.87 1.69
C LEU A 67 11.16 -16.44 0.32
N LYS A 68 10.64 -15.34 -0.26
CA LYS A 68 11.05 -14.81 -1.57
C LYS A 68 11.02 -15.87 -2.67
N LYS A 69 9.91 -16.60 -2.73
CA LYS A 69 9.69 -17.66 -3.72
C LYS A 69 8.52 -17.31 -4.60
N ASN A 70 8.72 -17.42 -5.90
CA ASN A 70 7.64 -17.30 -6.87
C ASN A 70 6.59 -18.39 -6.62
N LEU A 71 5.34 -18.04 -6.91
CA LEU A 71 4.20 -18.94 -6.82
C LEU A 71 3.48 -19.01 -8.15
N THR A 72 2.93 -20.17 -8.47
CA THR A 72 1.97 -20.32 -9.55
C THR A 72 0.65 -20.75 -8.94
N ILE A 73 -0.36 -19.89 -9.02
CA ILE A 73 -1.69 -20.15 -8.48
C ILE A 73 -2.67 -20.10 -9.64
N LYS A 74 -3.36 -21.21 -9.90
CA LYS A 74 -4.37 -21.33 -10.97
C LYS A 74 -3.90 -20.85 -12.35
N GLY A 75 -2.62 -21.04 -12.67
CA GLY A 75 -2.02 -20.65 -13.95
C GLY A 75 -1.48 -19.22 -14.01
N GLU A 76 -1.68 -18.41 -12.97
CA GLU A 76 -1.03 -17.11 -12.84
C GLU A 76 0.28 -17.23 -12.07
N GLU A 77 1.35 -16.62 -12.58
CA GLU A 77 2.63 -16.53 -11.89
C GLU A 77 2.70 -15.26 -11.04
N TYR A 78 3.16 -15.44 -9.81
CA TYR A 78 3.34 -14.43 -8.80
C TYR A 78 4.83 -14.35 -8.47
N ASN A 79 5.51 -13.33 -8.99
CA ASN A 79 6.91 -13.05 -8.68
C ASN A 79 7.01 -12.25 -7.38
N TYR A 80 7.81 -12.72 -6.42
CA TYR A 80 8.00 -12.05 -5.14
C TYR A 80 8.57 -10.62 -5.28
N GLU A 81 9.34 -10.33 -6.34
CA GLU A 81 9.99 -9.02 -6.57
C GLU A 81 9.00 -7.91 -6.89
N THR A 82 7.81 -8.26 -7.37
CA THR A 82 6.75 -7.28 -7.70
C THR A 82 6.00 -6.80 -6.46
N TYR A 83 6.24 -7.41 -5.30
CA TYR A 83 5.56 -7.12 -4.06
C TYR A 83 6.43 -6.27 -3.14
N GLU A 84 5.89 -5.14 -2.66
CA GLU A 84 6.60 -4.29 -1.69
C GLU A 84 6.96 -5.07 -0.41
N GLU A 85 8.20 -5.00 0.04
CA GLU A 85 8.53 -5.51 1.36
C GLU A 85 8.00 -4.54 2.42
N LYS A 86 7.43 -5.11 3.49
CA LYS A 86 7.15 -4.31 4.67
C LYS A 86 8.50 -3.91 5.27
N ALA A 87 8.73 -2.63 5.53
CA ALA A 87 9.92 -2.22 6.27
C ALA A 87 9.86 -2.87 7.66
N ILE A 88 10.84 -3.72 7.98
CA ILE A 88 10.91 -4.39 9.28
C ILE A 88 11.85 -3.57 10.16
N GLY A 89 11.31 -3.02 11.25
CA GLY A 89 12.07 -2.34 12.28
C GLY A 89 12.19 -0.83 12.07
N TRP A 90 12.56 -0.16 13.15
CA TRP A 90 12.95 1.23 13.15
C TRP A 90 14.40 1.27 12.71
N SER A 91 14.70 1.89 11.57
CA SER A 91 16.09 2.07 11.14
C SER A 91 16.84 3.11 11.99
N ARG A 92 16.11 3.94 12.76
CA ARG A 92 16.60 4.92 13.74
C ARG A 92 15.64 5.03 14.92
N HIS A 93 16.19 5.33 16.10
CA HIS A 93 15.40 5.56 17.31
C HIS A 93 14.53 6.83 17.14
N PRO A 94 13.26 6.85 17.61
CA PRO A 94 12.35 8.01 17.47
C PRO A 94 12.95 9.34 17.94
N ALA A 95 13.84 9.32 18.93
CA ALA A 95 14.51 10.51 19.46
C ALA A 95 15.66 11.06 18.59
N GLU A 96 16.13 10.31 17.57
CA GLU A 96 17.12 10.80 16.60
C GLU A 96 16.47 11.60 15.46
N PHE A 97 15.15 11.65 15.41
CA PHE A 97 14.43 12.43 14.43
C PHE A 97 14.25 13.87 14.93
N ILE A 98 15.24 14.71 14.64
CA ILE A 98 15.12 16.15 14.80
C ILE A 98 14.80 16.73 13.42
N ASP A 99 13.55 17.16 13.26
CA ASP A 99 13.12 18.38 12.55
C ASP A 99 11.59 18.30 12.41
N GLU A 100 10.88 18.87 13.39
CA GLU A 100 9.42 18.97 13.40
C GLU A 100 8.87 19.89 12.29
N GLU A 101 9.75 20.59 11.54
CA GLU A 101 9.38 21.58 10.51
C GLU A 101 9.56 21.13 9.04
N ARG A 102 9.89 19.86 8.75
CA ARG A 102 10.20 19.43 7.37
C ARG A 102 9.03 19.49 6.38
N VAL A 103 7.79 19.36 6.87
CA VAL A 103 6.58 19.41 6.05
C VAL A 103 5.54 20.25 6.78
N ASN A 104 5.33 21.48 6.31
CA ASN A 104 4.25 22.31 6.82
C ASN A 104 2.94 21.89 6.16
N LEU A 105 2.02 21.35 6.96
CA LEU A 105 0.67 20.96 6.54
C LEU A 105 -0.30 22.16 6.46
N GLU A 106 0.09 23.32 6.99
CA GLU A 106 -0.73 24.52 6.88
C GLU A 106 -0.75 24.99 5.42
N GLU A 107 -1.96 25.20 4.90
CA GLU A 107 -2.20 25.75 3.57
C GLU A 107 -1.75 27.21 3.51
N ASN A 108 -0.45 27.46 3.39
CA ASN A 108 0.02 28.80 3.05
C ASN A 108 -0.15 29.01 1.54
N LEU A 109 -1.38 29.33 1.13
CA LEU A 109 -1.79 29.61 -0.24
C LEU A 109 -1.13 30.89 -0.81
N GLY A 110 -0.54 31.73 0.04
CA GLY A 110 0.07 33.01 -0.35
C GLY A 110 1.51 32.93 -0.86
N ALA A 111 2.20 31.81 -0.70
CA ALA A 111 3.57 31.61 -1.17
C ALA A 111 3.58 30.58 -2.30
N VAL A 112 3.28 31.04 -3.52
CA VAL A 112 3.65 30.35 -4.76
C VAL A 112 5.18 30.28 -4.75
N GLY A 113 5.76 29.08 -4.75
CA GLY A 113 7.20 28.94 -4.89
C GLY A 113 7.61 29.37 -6.31
N GLU A 114 8.90 29.68 -6.52
CA GLU A 114 9.43 29.92 -7.88
C GLU A 114 9.13 28.74 -8.81
N ILE A 115 9.04 27.53 -8.23
CA ILE A 115 8.63 26.31 -8.91
C ILE A 115 7.59 25.58 -8.05
N ASN A 116 6.47 25.22 -8.65
CA ASN A 116 5.38 24.47 -8.02
C ASN A 116 5.22 23.11 -8.70
N ILE A 117 5.27 22.03 -7.93
CA ILE A 117 5.06 20.67 -8.43
C ILE A 117 3.74 20.16 -7.87
N PHE A 118 2.83 19.75 -8.73
CA PHE A 118 1.58 19.11 -8.31
C PHE A 118 1.67 17.63 -8.61
N THR A 119 1.27 16.80 -7.66
CA THR A 119 1.29 15.34 -7.77
C THR A 119 -0.11 14.79 -7.76
N ASP A 120 -0.35 13.73 -8.53
CA ASP A 120 -1.63 13.04 -8.56
C ASP A 120 -1.44 11.54 -8.82
N GLY A 121 -2.24 10.72 -8.14
CA GLY A 121 -2.36 9.30 -8.34
C GLY A 121 -3.75 8.96 -8.88
N SER A 122 -3.82 8.07 -9.86
CA SER A 122 -5.11 7.60 -10.41
C SER A 122 -5.22 6.08 -10.35
N LYS A 123 -6.45 5.61 -10.12
CA LYS A 123 -6.81 4.20 -10.22
C LYS A 123 -8.14 4.04 -10.93
N MET A 124 -8.13 3.28 -12.02
CA MET A 124 -9.29 2.91 -12.81
C MET A 124 -9.30 1.38 -13.02
N GLU A 125 -10.37 0.83 -13.58
CA GLU A 125 -10.46 -0.63 -13.83
C GLU A 125 -9.32 -1.12 -14.75
N GLN A 126 -8.94 -0.30 -15.73
CA GLN A 126 -7.90 -0.59 -16.72
C GLN A 126 -6.46 -0.40 -16.22
N GLY A 127 -6.26 0.14 -15.01
CA GLY A 127 -4.92 0.27 -14.43
C GLY A 127 -4.76 1.41 -13.44
N VAL A 128 -3.51 1.59 -13.04
CA VAL A 128 -3.09 2.56 -12.03
C VAL A 128 -2.03 3.46 -12.64
N GLY A 129 -2.17 4.76 -12.46
CA GLY A 129 -1.27 5.78 -12.99
C GLY A 129 -0.80 6.72 -11.90
N SER A 130 0.38 7.28 -12.08
CA SER A 130 1.00 8.24 -11.17
C SER A 130 1.60 9.35 -12.00
N ALA A 131 1.48 10.61 -11.58
CA ALA A 131 1.97 11.73 -12.34
C ALA A 131 2.39 12.90 -11.45
N PHE A 132 3.29 13.73 -11.97
CA PHE A 132 3.48 15.08 -11.46
C PHE A 132 3.61 16.08 -12.60
N CYS A 133 3.24 17.33 -12.35
CA CYS A 133 3.44 18.45 -13.27
C CYS A 133 4.13 19.61 -12.55
N VAL A 134 4.99 20.30 -13.27
CA VAL A 134 5.84 21.38 -12.75
C VAL A 134 5.44 22.67 -13.43
N PHE A 135 5.11 23.66 -12.62
CA PHE A 135 4.76 25.00 -13.05
C PHE A 135 5.77 26.01 -12.55
N GLY A 136 6.08 26.98 -13.41
CA GLY A 136 6.88 28.13 -13.03
C GLY A 136 6.08 29.18 -12.26
N GLU A 137 6.71 30.32 -12.01
CA GLU A 137 6.12 31.44 -11.28
C GLU A 137 4.88 32.01 -11.99
N GLN A 138 4.84 31.95 -13.33
CA GLN A 138 3.77 32.51 -14.16
C GLN A 138 2.66 31.48 -14.47
N GLN A 139 2.64 30.36 -13.73
CA GLN A 139 1.73 29.22 -13.94
C GLN A 139 1.83 28.59 -15.34
N GLU A 140 2.99 28.72 -15.96
CA GLU A 140 3.33 28.04 -17.20
C GLU A 140 3.81 26.61 -16.91
N LEU A 141 3.35 25.65 -17.71
CA LEU A 141 3.79 24.27 -17.60
C LEU A 141 5.25 24.16 -18.08
N ILE A 142 6.16 23.88 -17.15
CA ILE A 142 7.60 23.67 -17.44
C ILE A 142 7.81 22.22 -17.91
N THR A 143 7.31 21.27 -17.14
CA THR A 143 7.47 19.84 -17.44
C THR A 143 6.42 19.00 -16.74
N GLN A 144 6.30 17.75 -17.17
CA GLN A 144 5.45 16.75 -16.55
C GLN A 144 6.09 15.38 -16.63
N TRP A 145 5.74 14.54 -15.67
CA TRP A 145 6.08 13.13 -15.64
C TRP A 145 4.81 12.31 -15.42
N GLN A 146 4.77 11.16 -16.07
CA GLN A 146 3.71 10.17 -15.88
C GLN A 146 4.31 8.77 -15.87
N GLY A 147 3.82 7.92 -14.97
CA GLY A 147 4.20 6.54 -14.82
C GLY A 147 2.98 5.64 -14.75
N ARG A 148 3.00 4.55 -15.52
CA ARG A 148 1.99 3.48 -15.41
C ARG A 148 2.45 2.44 -14.40
N LEU A 149 1.62 2.17 -13.42
CA LEU A 149 1.86 1.18 -12.39
C LEU A 149 1.15 -0.13 -12.71
N PHE A 150 1.49 -1.19 -11.98
CA PHE A 150 0.85 -2.47 -12.16
C PHE A 150 -0.65 -2.37 -11.79
N PRO A 151 -1.58 -2.99 -12.55
CA PRO A 151 -3.01 -2.82 -12.32
C PRO A 151 -3.49 -3.16 -10.90
N LYS A 152 -2.78 -4.06 -10.20
CA LYS A 152 -3.08 -4.45 -8.81
C LYS A 152 -2.60 -3.43 -7.76
N ASN A 153 -1.86 -2.38 -8.14
CA ASN A 153 -1.44 -1.33 -7.20
C ASN A 153 -2.66 -0.58 -6.62
N SER A 154 -2.47 0.02 -5.44
CA SER A 154 -3.48 0.87 -4.80
C SER A 154 -3.34 2.32 -5.23
N ILE A 155 -4.40 3.10 -5.05
CA ILE A 155 -4.37 4.57 -5.23
C ILE A 155 -3.28 5.20 -4.34
N PHE A 156 -3.16 4.73 -3.10
CA PHE A 156 -2.14 5.19 -2.16
C PHE A 156 -0.70 4.96 -2.65
N GLN A 157 -0.42 3.81 -3.30
CA GLN A 157 0.89 3.57 -3.90
C GLN A 157 1.15 4.50 -5.10
N ALA A 158 0.12 4.83 -5.87
CA ALA A 158 0.23 5.76 -6.98
C ALA A 158 0.59 7.18 -6.53
N GLU A 159 -0.08 7.65 -5.49
CA GLU A 159 0.18 8.94 -4.84
C GLU A 159 1.60 9.01 -4.27
N LEU A 160 2.02 7.97 -3.54
CA LEU A 160 3.37 7.89 -3.00
C LEU A 160 4.45 7.91 -4.07
N ILE A 161 4.22 7.25 -5.21
CA ILE A 161 5.16 7.26 -6.33
C ILE A 161 5.20 8.64 -7.01
N ALA A 162 4.05 9.32 -7.12
CA ALA A 162 3.99 10.67 -7.68
C ALA A 162 4.83 11.65 -6.85
N LEU A 163 4.63 11.60 -5.53
CA LEU A 163 5.43 12.32 -4.55
C LEU A 163 6.91 11.95 -4.61
N GLN A 164 7.23 10.66 -4.75
CA GLN A 164 8.61 10.20 -4.86
C GLN A 164 9.34 10.80 -6.05
N GLU A 165 8.71 10.77 -7.23
CA GLU A 165 9.31 11.32 -8.43
C GLU A 165 9.36 12.85 -8.41
N ALA A 166 8.35 13.51 -7.83
CA ALA A 166 8.37 14.95 -7.59
C ALA A 166 9.53 15.39 -6.68
N VAL A 167 9.78 14.65 -5.59
CA VAL A 167 10.93 14.90 -4.70
C VAL A 167 12.26 14.67 -5.44
N LYS A 168 12.38 13.59 -6.21
CA LYS A 168 13.59 13.35 -7.01
C LYS A 168 13.84 14.48 -8.00
N TYR A 169 12.79 14.97 -8.66
CA TYR A 169 12.88 16.11 -9.56
C TYR A 169 13.35 17.35 -8.78
N ALA A 170 12.72 17.67 -7.66
CA ALA A 170 13.07 18.81 -6.82
C ALA A 170 14.53 18.77 -6.33
N ARG A 171 15.06 17.58 -5.97
CA ARG A 171 16.46 17.43 -5.53
C ARG A 171 17.51 17.80 -6.59
N HIS A 172 17.16 17.72 -7.87
CA HIS A 172 18.06 18.09 -8.97
C HIS A 172 17.96 19.59 -9.32
N HIS A 173 17.08 20.35 -8.67
CA HIS A 173 16.86 21.77 -8.91
C HIS A 173 17.30 22.57 -7.68
N GLN A 174 18.06 23.65 -7.89
CA GLN A 174 18.60 24.48 -6.81
C GLN A 174 17.61 25.53 -6.28
N ASN A 175 16.44 25.65 -6.89
CA ASN A 175 15.44 26.66 -6.57
C ASN A 175 14.54 26.21 -5.41
N LYS A 176 13.85 27.17 -4.79
CA LYS A 176 12.85 26.89 -3.76
C LYS A 176 11.62 26.26 -4.39
N VAL A 177 11.55 24.93 -4.35
CA VAL A 177 10.44 24.13 -4.89
C VAL A 177 9.35 23.92 -3.84
N LYS A 178 8.09 24.08 -4.23
CA LYS A 178 6.92 23.69 -3.42
C LYS A 178 6.20 22.52 -4.07
N ILE A 179 5.97 21.45 -3.31
CA ILE A 179 5.25 20.26 -3.78
C ILE A 179 3.84 20.28 -3.17
N TRP A 180 2.84 20.06 -4.02
CA TRP A 180 1.43 20.08 -3.70
C TRP A 180 0.82 18.70 -3.96
N SER A 181 0.15 18.15 -2.94
CA SER A 181 -0.57 16.89 -3.00
C SER A 181 -1.84 17.01 -2.19
N ASP A 182 -2.95 16.49 -2.71
CA ASP A 182 -4.23 16.37 -2.01
C ASP A 182 -4.32 15.05 -1.21
N SER A 183 -3.35 14.16 -1.37
CA SER A 183 -3.30 12.86 -0.73
C SER A 183 -2.88 12.95 0.75
N GLN A 184 -3.86 13.26 1.61
CA GLN A 184 -3.62 13.37 3.06
C GLN A 184 -3.00 12.08 3.65
N SER A 185 -3.37 10.90 3.13
CA SER A 185 -2.78 9.63 3.55
C SER A 185 -1.29 9.55 3.21
N SER A 186 -0.88 10.03 2.04
CA SER A 186 0.52 10.05 1.60
C SER A 186 1.35 11.08 2.36
N LEU A 187 0.80 12.27 2.60
CA LEU A 187 1.43 13.29 3.45
C LEU A 187 1.59 12.81 4.90
N LYS A 188 0.55 12.18 5.47
CA LYS A 188 0.65 11.54 6.79
C LYS A 188 1.68 10.42 6.82
N ALA A 189 1.80 9.63 5.75
CA ALA A 189 2.83 8.59 5.67
C ALA A 189 4.24 9.19 5.64
N LEU A 190 4.46 10.31 4.95
CA LEU A 190 5.74 11.02 4.98
C LEU A 190 6.09 11.53 6.38
N LEU A 191 5.10 12.05 7.10
CA LEU A 191 5.26 12.53 8.48
C LEU A 191 5.43 11.41 9.51
N ASN A 192 4.86 10.23 9.22
CA ASN A 192 4.89 9.11 10.13
C ASN A 192 6.21 8.35 10.01
N GLN A 193 7.11 8.54 10.99
CA GLN A 193 8.43 7.93 11.06
C GLN A 193 8.42 6.41 11.31
N LYS A 194 7.24 5.82 11.51
CA LYS A 194 7.05 4.36 11.50
C LYS A 194 6.93 3.87 10.06
N TYR A 195 8.05 3.52 9.46
CA TYR A 195 8.09 2.98 8.10
C TYR A 195 7.34 1.65 8.03
N ASN A 196 6.29 1.59 7.20
CA ASN A 196 5.62 0.33 6.89
C ASN A 196 5.85 -0.10 5.43
N SER A 197 6.30 0.78 4.54
CA SER A 197 6.63 0.47 3.14
C SER A 197 8.04 0.92 2.75
N GLN A 198 8.68 0.20 1.81
CA GLN A 198 10.02 0.56 1.30
C GLN A 198 10.05 1.90 0.54
N ILE A 199 8.94 2.31 -0.07
CA ILE A 199 8.86 3.59 -0.80
C ILE A 199 8.97 4.76 0.19
N GLN A 200 8.25 4.66 1.31
CA GLN A 200 8.28 5.64 2.41
C GLN A 200 9.68 5.76 3.04
N SER A 201 10.39 4.63 3.23
CA SER A 201 11.76 4.67 3.78
C SER A 201 12.74 5.37 2.83
N ARG A 202 12.65 5.12 1.52
CA ARG A 202 13.54 5.74 0.51
C ARG A 202 13.36 7.25 0.40
N LEU A 203 12.15 7.76 0.59
CA LEU A 203 11.86 9.20 0.56
C LEU A 203 12.52 9.95 1.72
N SER A 204 12.49 9.39 2.94
CA SER A 204 13.04 10.05 4.13
C SER A 204 14.58 10.06 4.21
N VAL A 205 15.25 8.99 3.75
CA VAL A 205 16.73 8.88 3.79
C VAL A 205 17.41 9.88 2.85
N GLN A 206 16.68 10.38 1.86
CA GLN A 206 17.19 11.32 0.86
C GLN A 206 17.13 12.79 1.30
N HIS A 207 16.51 13.09 2.43
CA HIS A 207 16.41 14.43 3.03
C HIS A 207 17.28 14.60 4.29
N SER A 208 18.34 13.79 4.44
CA SER A 208 19.38 13.95 5.48
C SER A 208 20.70 14.35 4.85
#